data_AF-A0A7J0CTT4-F1
#
_entry.id   AF-A0A7J0CTT4-F1
#
_cell.length_a   1.000
_cell.length_b   1.000
_cell.length_c   1.000
_cell.angle_alpha   90.00
_cell.angle_beta   90.00
_cell.angle_gamma   90.00
#
_symmetry.space_group_name_H-M   'P 1'
#
loop_
_entity.id
_entity.type
_entity.pdbx_description
1 polymer ?
#
loop_
_entity_poly.entity_id
_entity_poly.type
_entity_poly.pdbx_seq_one_letter_code
_entity_poly.pdbx_strand_id
1 'polypeptide(L)'
;MLTAQDDTELAAEAVRVGAQDYLFRGELDARVLSRAIRYAVERKRADIAQHQLTESGLRAQENARLERGLLPTPLLEGSDLSFAARYRPGRSRALLGGDFYDTVRTPDGTVHAMIGDVCGHGPDEAALGVELRIAWRALTLAGLCGDQLLSTLQQVLEHERQSEEIFATLCTVDIAPTGAAPDSAWPATPHRCWPATAGLHGCSRTRTAARRSGCCRAPGGRGARWSWAGSGA
;
A
#
# COMPACT_ATOMS: atom_id res chain seq x y z
N MET A 1 -24.32 16.40 -39.45
CA MET A 1 -25.61 17.10 -39.64
C MET A 1 -26.09 16.80 -41.05
N LEU A 2 -27.37 16.45 -41.25
CA LEU A 2 -27.90 16.02 -42.55
C LEU A 2 -28.90 17.06 -43.07
N THR A 3 -28.51 17.84 -44.07
CA THR A 3 -29.28 19.01 -44.54
C THR A 3 -29.78 18.79 -45.96
N ALA A 4 -30.81 19.56 -46.34
CA ALA A 4 -31.41 19.51 -47.68
C ALA A 4 -30.98 20.69 -48.58
N GLN A 5 -30.02 21.51 -48.15
CA GLN A 5 -29.49 22.66 -48.90
C GLN A 5 -28.02 22.40 -49.25
N ASP A 6 -27.67 22.61 -50.52
CA ASP A 6 -26.30 22.49 -51.03
C ASP A 6 -25.59 23.83 -50.90
N ASP A 7 -25.31 24.22 -49.66
CA ASP A 7 -24.69 25.51 -49.33
C ASP A 7 -23.36 25.27 -48.60
N THR A 8 -22.27 25.57 -49.31
CA THR A 8 -20.90 25.35 -48.85
C THR A 8 -20.48 26.33 -47.75
N GLU A 9 -21.05 27.54 -47.71
CA GLU A 9 -20.83 28.47 -46.60
C GLU A 9 -21.54 27.97 -45.34
N LEU A 10 -22.76 27.44 -45.48
CA LEU A 10 -23.52 26.83 -44.39
C LEU A 10 -22.83 25.56 -43.84
N ALA A 11 -22.17 24.78 -44.71
CA ALA A 11 -21.40 23.61 -44.33
C ALA A 11 -20.14 23.98 -43.51
N ALA A 12 -19.42 25.02 -43.93
CA ALA A 12 -18.26 25.53 -43.21
C ALA A 12 -18.65 26.14 -41.85
N GLU A 13 -19.77 26.88 -41.79
CA GLU A 13 -20.36 27.38 -40.56
C GLU A 13 -20.66 26.22 -39.60
N ALA A 14 -21.37 25.18 -40.08
CA ALA A 14 -21.77 24.04 -39.27
C ALA A 14 -20.57 23.32 -38.63
N VAL A 15 -19.48 23.11 -39.39
CA VAL A 15 -18.25 22.50 -38.86
C VAL A 15 -17.59 23.41 -37.81
N ARG A 16 -17.61 24.73 -38.03
CA ARG A 16 -17.06 25.71 -37.09
C ARG A 16 -17.81 25.77 -35.75
N VAL A 17 -19.12 25.51 -35.75
CA VAL A 17 -19.92 25.39 -34.50
C VAL A 17 -19.86 23.99 -33.86
N GLY A 18 -19.05 23.08 -34.41
CA GLY A 18 -18.79 21.76 -33.84
C GLY A 18 -19.53 20.59 -34.49
N ALA A 19 -20.19 20.79 -35.64
CA ALA A 19 -20.71 19.66 -36.41
C ALA A 19 -19.55 18.81 -36.93
N GLN A 20 -19.59 17.51 -36.65
CA GLN A 20 -18.51 16.60 -37.02
C GLN A 20 -18.43 16.29 -38.52
N ASP A 21 -19.55 16.45 -39.23
CA ASP A 21 -19.64 16.25 -40.68
C ASP A 21 -20.91 16.92 -41.22
N TYR A 22 -20.90 17.36 -42.48
CA TYR A 22 -22.03 17.95 -43.18
C TYR A 22 -22.36 17.12 -44.42
N LEU A 23 -23.58 16.59 -44.48
CA LEU A 23 -24.01 15.69 -45.56
C LEU A 23 -25.29 16.23 -46.21
N PHE A 24 -25.25 16.41 -47.54
CA PHE A 24 -26.34 16.94 -48.36
C PHE A 24 -27.27 15.83 -48.88
N ARG A 25 -28.59 16.01 -48.74
CA ARG A 25 -29.63 15.01 -49.05
C ARG A 25 -29.81 14.65 -50.53
N GLY A 26 -29.40 15.51 -51.46
CA GLY A 26 -29.56 15.27 -52.91
C GLY A 26 -28.51 14.35 -53.54
N GLU A 27 -27.35 14.16 -52.90
CA GLU A 27 -26.23 13.33 -53.40
C GLU A 27 -25.88 12.15 -52.46
N LEU A 28 -26.75 11.87 -51.48
CA LEU A 28 -26.52 10.87 -50.44
C LEU A 28 -26.70 9.44 -50.99
N ASP A 29 -25.62 8.83 -51.49
CA ASP A 29 -25.54 7.38 -51.73
C ASP A 29 -25.45 6.62 -50.39
N ALA A 30 -26.13 5.49 -50.29
CA ALA A 30 -26.09 4.58 -49.14
C ALA A 30 -24.65 4.18 -48.76
N ARG A 31 -23.74 4.09 -49.74
CA ARG A 31 -22.31 3.85 -49.48
C ARG A 31 -21.63 5.02 -48.76
N VAL A 32 -21.91 6.25 -49.17
CA VAL A 32 -21.35 7.48 -48.58
C VAL A 32 -21.86 7.66 -47.15
N LEU A 33 -23.16 7.43 -46.92
CA LEU A 33 -23.75 7.48 -45.59
C LEU A 33 -23.18 6.40 -44.66
N SER A 34 -23.08 5.16 -45.14
CA SER A 34 -22.51 4.05 -44.35
C SER A 34 -21.05 4.30 -43.96
N ARG A 35 -20.29 4.93 -44.87
CA ARG A 35 -18.91 5.37 -44.62
C ARG A 35 -18.88 6.44 -43.53
N ALA A 36 -19.67 7.50 -43.67
CA ALA A 36 -19.72 8.61 -42.71
C ALA A 36 -20.12 8.15 -41.30
N ILE A 37 -21.14 7.29 -41.18
CA ILE A 37 -21.55 6.70 -39.89
C ILE A 37 -20.42 5.87 -39.29
N ARG A 38 -19.76 5.02 -40.08
CA ARG A 38 -18.64 4.20 -39.61
C ARG A 38 -17.49 5.08 -39.10
N TYR A 39 -17.12 6.14 -39.82
CA TYR A 39 -16.10 7.08 -39.37
C TYR A 39 -16.47 7.81 -38.09
N ALA A 40 -17.72 8.27 -37.97
CA ALA A 40 -18.20 8.93 -36.76
C ALA A 40 -18.15 7.99 -35.55
N VAL A 41 -18.57 6.73 -35.71
CA VAL A 41 -18.52 5.71 -34.65
C VAL A 41 -17.09 5.38 -34.26
N GLU A 42 -16.22 5.08 -35.22
CA GLU A 42 -14.82 4.73 -34.93
C GLU A 42 -14.06 5.89 -34.29
N ARG A 43 -14.30 7.13 -34.74
CA ARG A 43 -13.73 8.33 -34.09
C ARG A 43 -14.24 8.48 -32.66
N LYS A 44 -15.56 8.35 -32.42
CA LYS A 44 -16.09 8.47 -31.05
C LYS A 44 -15.54 7.39 -30.12
N ARG A 45 -15.34 6.18 -30.63
CA ARG A 45 -14.68 5.08 -29.90
C ARG A 45 -13.23 5.44 -29.55
N ALA A 46 -12.47 5.98 -30.50
CA ALA A 46 -11.11 6.44 -30.26
C ALA A 46 -11.06 7.57 -29.21
N ASP A 47 -11.95 8.55 -29.31
CA ASP A 47 -12.02 9.68 -28.36
C ASP A 47 -12.33 9.20 -26.93
N ILE A 48 -13.27 8.25 -26.78
CA ILE A 48 -13.61 7.66 -25.48
C ILE A 48 -12.43 6.86 -24.93
N ALA A 49 -11.81 6.01 -25.76
CA ALA A 49 -10.66 5.21 -25.35
C ALA A 49 -9.49 6.10 -24.89
N GLN A 50 -9.24 7.21 -25.60
CA GLN A 50 -8.18 8.15 -25.25
C GLN A 50 -8.47 8.91 -23.95
N HIS A 51 -9.73 9.33 -23.72
CA HIS A 51 -10.14 9.89 -22.44
C HIS A 51 -9.97 8.90 -21.29
N GLN A 52 -10.40 7.65 -21.46
CA GLN A 52 -10.27 6.61 -20.44
C GLN A 52 -8.81 6.31 -20.10
N LEU A 53 -7.92 6.25 -21.11
CA LEU A 53 -6.48 6.07 -20.90
C LEU A 53 -5.88 7.24 -20.10
N THR A 54 -6.28 8.47 -20.44
CA THR A 54 -5.80 9.68 -19.76
C THR A 54 -6.25 9.70 -18.30
N GLU A 55 -7.54 9.47 -18.05
CA GLU A 55 -8.12 9.43 -16.70
C GLU A 55 -7.49 8.32 -15.84
N SER A 56 -7.31 7.12 -16.41
CA SER A 56 -6.63 6.01 -15.75
C SER A 56 -5.17 6.34 -15.43
N GLY A 57 -4.47 7.02 -16.34
CA GLY A 57 -3.09 7.44 -16.15
C GLY A 57 -2.96 8.47 -15.02
N LEU A 58 -3.85 9.46 -14.97
CA LEU A 58 -3.89 10.46 -13.89
C LEU A 58 -4.16 9.82 -12.52
N ARG A 59 -5.16 8.93 -12.44
CA ARG A 59 -5.45 8.17 -11.21
C ARG A 59 -4.25 7.33 -10.76
N ALA A 60 -3.54 6.68 -11.68
CA ALA A 60 -2.36 5.88 -11.32
C ALA A 60 -1.22 6.75 -10.79
N GLN A 61 -0.99 7.93 -11.39
CA GLN A 61 0.03 8.88 -10.93
C GLN A 61 -0.29 9.44 -9.54
N GLU A 62 -1.55 9.75 -9.26
CA GLU A 62 -2.01 10.20 -7.96
C GLU A 62 -1.76 9.14 -6.88
N ASN A 63 -2.18 7.89 -7.11
CA ASN A 63 -1.96 6.81 -6.16
C ASN A 63 -0.48 6.55 -5.89
N ALA A 64 0.35 6.51 -6.95
CA ALA A 64 1.80 6.35 -6.78
C ALA A 64 2.47 7.52 -6.02
N ARG A 65 1.83 8.71 -6.01
CA ARG A 65 2.27 9.84 -5.19
C ARG A 65 1.85 9.66 -3.74
N LEU A 66 0.61 9.24 -3.49
CA LEU A 66 0.09 8.95 -2.15
C LEU A 66 0.88 7.84 -1.48
N GLU A 67 1.07 6.69 -2.15
CA GLU A 67 1.85 5.56 -1.64
C GLU A 67 3.26 5.98 -1.17
N ARG A 68 3.97 6.79 -1.97
CA ARG A 68 5.30 7.32 -1.59
C ARG A 68 5.26 8.24 -0.39
N GLY A 69 4.23 9.09 -0.27
CA GLY A 69 4.05 9.99 0.86
C GLY A 69 3.71 9.26 2.16
N LEU A 70 3.20 8.04 2.07
CA LEU A 70 2.85 7.22 3.21
C LEU A 70 4.02 6.37 3.71
N LEU A 71 5.19 6.36 3.09
CA LEU A 71 6.35 5.59 3.57
C LEU A 71 7.01 6.26 4.78
N PRO A 72 7.44 5.50 5.80
CA PRO A 72 8.10 6.09 6.96
C PRO A 72 9.49 6.62 6.58
N THR A 73 9.96 7.62 7.31
CA THR A 73 11.39 7.95 7.36
C THR A 73 12.02 7.15 8.52
N PRO A 74 12.94 6.22 8.25
CA PRO A 74 13.65 5.47 9.29
C PRO A 74 14.39 6.42 10.22
N LEU A 75 14.23 6.27 11.54
CA LEU A 75 14.99 7.03 12.53
C LEU A 75 16.10 6.15 13.11
N LEU A 76 17.20 6.02 12.36
CA LEU A 76 18.33 5.15 12.70
C LEU A 76 19.64 5.91 12.90
N GLU A 77 19.58 7.22 13.16
CA GLU A 77 20.78 8.04 13.35
C GLU A 77 21.65 7.50 14.51
N GLY A 78 22.93 7.28 14.22
CA GLY A 78 23.89 6.67 15.15
C GLY A 78 23.78 5.15 15.30
N SER A 79 23.08 4.45 14.40
CA SER A 79 23.09 2.99 14.29
C SER A 79 24.02 2.51 13.17
N ASP A 80 24.64 1.34 13.36
CA ASP A 80 25.36 0.62 12.29
C ASP A 80 24.39 -0.16 11.36
N LEU A 81 23.08 -0.10 11.61
CA LEU A 81 22.06 -0.80 10.84
C LEU A 81 21.60 0.04 9.63
N SER A 82 21.56 -0.60 8.45
CA SER A 82 20.94 -0.04 7.26
C SER A 82 19.47 -0.48 7.15
N PHE A 83 18.58 0.45 6.81
CA PHE A 83 17.18 0.14 6.52
C PHE A 83 16.94 -0.06 5.02
N ALA A 84 16.24 -1.14 4.66
CA ALA A 84 15.76 -1.38 3.30
C ALA A 84 14.36 -1.99 3.34
N ALA A 85 13.48 -1.50 2.46
CA ALA A 85 12.13 -2.04 2.29
C ALA A 85 11.82 -2.19 0.80
N ARG A 86 11.02 -3.22 0.47
CA ARG A 86 10.56 -3.46 -0.89
C ARG A 86 9.10 -3.89 -0.89
N TYR A 87 8.22 -2.97 -1.26
CA TYR A 87 6.82 -3.27 -1.49
C TYR A 87 6.62 -3.91 -2.87
N ARG A 88 5.84 -4.99 -2.94
CA ARG A 88 5.47 -5.66 -4.20
C ARG A 88 3.96 -5.87 -4.22
N PRO A 89 3.19 -5.01 -4.93
CA PRO A 89 1.75 -5.13 -4.95
C PRO A 89 1.31 -6.42 -5.65
N GLY A 90 0.36 -7.14 -5.04
CA GLY A 90 -0.17 -8.40 -5.57
C GLY A 90 -1.20 -8.24 -6.70
N ARG A 91 -1.76 -7.04 -6.88
CA ARG A 91 -2.75 -6.72 -7.92
C ARG A 91 -2.48 -5.35 -8.53
N SER A 92 -2.56 -5.25 -9.85
CA SER A 92 -2.39 -4.02 -10.64
C SER A 92 -3.47 -2.93 -10.41
N ARG A 93 -4.45 -3.18 -9.53
CA ARG A 93 -5.57 -2.28 -9.23
C ARG A 93 -5.76 -1.98 -7.73
N ALA A 94 -4.94 -2.54 -6.84
CA ALA A 94 -4.97 -2.10 -5.45
C ALA A 94 -4.27 -0.74 -5.39
N LEU A 95 -5.01 0.31 -5.05
CA LEU A 95 -4.55 1.70 -5.15
C LEU A 95 -3.67 2.11 -3.97
N LEU A 96 -3.87 1.48 -2.81
CA LEU A 96 -3.08 1.63 -1.58
C LEU A 96 -3.14 0.33 -0.77
N GLY A 97 -2.00 -0.08 -0.22
CA GLY A 97 -1.88 -1.25 0.65
C GLY A 97 -2.27 -0.94 2.10
N GLY A 98 -2.81 -1.95 2.79
CA GLY A 98 -2.99 -1.91 4.25
C GLY A 98 -1.70 -2.24 5.02
N ASP A 99 -0.62 -2.59 4.32
CA ASP A 99 0.67 -2.90 4.94
C ASP A 99 1.46 -1.64 5.29
N PHE A 100 2.05 -1.65 6.47
CA PHE A 100 2.85 -0.55 7.00
C PHE A 100 4.03 -1.09 7.78
N TYR A 101 5.09 -0.30 7.85
CA TYR A 101 6.28 -0.66 8.61
C TYR A 101 6.89 0.60 9.20
N ASP A 102 7.75 0.43 10.20
CA ASP A 102 8.56 1.52 10.74
C ASP A 102 9.80 1.02 11.48
N THR A 103 10.79 1.90 11.63
CA THR A 103 11.99 1.67 12.43
C THR A 103 12.40 2.92 13.19
N VAL A 104 12.75 2.74 14.46
CA VAL A 104 13.19 3.80 15.36
C VAL A 104 14.27 3.30 16.30
N ARG A 105 15.33 4.09 16.45
CA ARG A 105 16.36 3.91 17.47
C ARG A 105 16.02 4.74 18.70
N THR A 106 16.02 4.11 19.86
CA THR A 106 15.83 4.77 21.16
C THR A 106 17.18 5.21 21.77
N PRO A 107 17.18 6.11 22.77
CA PRO A 107 18.41 6.64 23.36
C PRO A 107 19.32 5.60 24.03
N ASP A 108 18.76 4.46 24.46
CA ASP A 108 19.49 3.30 24.98
C ASP A 108 20.27 2.53 23.89
N GLY A 109 20.13 2.94 22.63
CA GLY A 109 20.77 2.33 21.47
C GLY A 109 20.02 1.15 20.88
N THR A 110 18.88 0.76 21.47
CA THR A 110 18.01 -0.30 20.92
C THR A 110 17.35 0.20 19.63
N VAL A 111 17.32 -0.65 18.61
CA VAL A 111 16.58 -0.40 17.37
C VAL A 111 15.30 -1.22 17.39
N HIS A 112 14.18 -0.53 17.40
CA HIS A 112 12.86 -1.10 17.30
C HIS A 112 12.42 -1.08 15.83
N ALA A 113 11.85 -2.19 15.38
CA ALA A 113 11.24 -2.29 14.07
C ALA A 113 9.86 -2.92 14.17
N MET A 114 8.95 -2.48 13.31
CA MET A 114 7.61 -3.02 13.21
C MET A 114 7.19 -3.22 11.76
N ILE A 115 6.37 -4.24 11.53
CA ILE A 115 5.58 -4.42 10.32
C ILE A 115 4.15 -4.76 10.72
N GLY A 116 3.18 -4.22 10.01
CA GLY A 116 1.77 -4.48 10.22
C GLY A 116 1.00 -4.51 8.92
N ASP A 117 -0.20 -5.07 8.97
CA ASP A 117 -1.12 -5.19 7.84
C ASP A 117 -2.56 -5.01 8.33
N VAL A 118 -3.22 -3.97 7.84
CA VAL A 118 -4.65 -3.71 8.04
C VAL A 118 -5.43 -4.54 7.04
N CYS A 119 -6.44 -5.28 7.50
CA CYS A 119 -7.26 -6.07 6.60
C CYS A 119 -8.04 -5.16 5.64
N GLY A 120 -8.02 -5.50 4.35
CA GLY A 120 -8.64 -4.70 3.31
C GLY A 120 -7.61 -4.00 2.44
N HIS A 121 -8.06 -3.09 1.59
CA HIS A 121 -7.19 -2.28 0.75
C HIS A 121 -7.93 -1.03 0.31
N GLY A 122 -7.25 0.10 0.28
CA GLY A 122 -7.89 1.36 -0.03
C GLY A 122 -7.30 2.52 0.76
N PRO A 123 -7.85 3.72 0.54
CA PRO A 123 -7.39 4.92 1.22
C PRO A 123 -7.65 4.88 2.73
N ASP A 124 -8.77 4.30 3.17
CA ASP A 124 -9.14 4.23 4.58
C ASP A 124 -8.24 3.27 5.36
N GLU A 125 -7.96 2.08 4.81
CA GLU A 125 -7.05 1.11 5.42
C GLU A 125 -5.61 1.63 5.46
N ALA A 126 -5.19 2.35 4.43
CA ALA A 126 -3.87 2.98 4.39
C ALA A 126 -3.75 4.12 5.41
N ALA A 127 -4.80 4.92 5.60
CA ALA A 127 -4.83 5.97 6.62
C ALA A 127 -4.72 5.37 8.03
N LEU A 128 -5.52 4.33 8.32
CA LEU A 128 -5.45 3.60 9.58
C LEU A 128 -4.06 2.98 9.83
N GLY A 129 -3.43 2.42 8.79
CA GLY A 129 -2.05 1.93 8.88
C GLY A 129 -1.04 3.03 9.25
N VAL A 130 -1.22 4.25 8.74
CA VAL A 130 -0.38 5.41 9.11
C VAL A 130 -0.62 5.85 10.55
N GLU A 131 -1.86 5.88 11.01
CA GLU A 131 -2.21 6.23 12.39
C GLU A 131 -1.57 5.25 13.39
N LEU A 132 -1.75 3.95 13.16
CA LEU A 132 -1.15 2.90 13.97
C LEU A 132 0.37 3.00 13.99
N ARG A 133 0.99 3.28 12.84
CA ARG A 133 2.43 3.48 12.75
C ARG A 133 2.91 4.67 13.57
N ILE A 134 2.26 5.82 13.41
CA ILE A 134 2.64 7.05 14.13
C ILE A 134 2.45 6.85 15.64
N ALA A 135 1.35 6.22 16.04
CA ALA A 135 1.10 5.86 17.43
C ALA A 135 2.20 4.92 17.95
N TRP A 136 2.53 3.85 17.22
CA TRP A 136 3.59 2.92 17.60
C TRP A 136 4.90 3.66 17.83
N ARG A 137 5.32 4.50 16.88
CA ARG A 137 6.56 5.27 16.97
C ARG A 137 6.57 6.18 18.20
N ALA A 138 5.48 6.91 18.43
CA ALA A 138 5.37 7.81 19.58
C ALA A 138 5.45 7.04 20.91
N LEU A 139 4.75 5.91 21.01
CA LEU A 139 4.75 5.06 22.21
C LEU A 139 6.13 4.44 22.46
N THR A 140 6.83 3.98 21.42
CA THR A 140 8.19 3.47 21.51
C THR A 140 9.17 4.56 21.97
N LEU A 141 9.09 5.76 21.41
CA LEU A 141 9.91 6.90 21.85
C LEU A 141 9.60 7.34 23.29
N ALA A 142 8.36 7.15 23.74
CA ALA A 142 7.97 7.35 25.13
C ALA A 142 8.41 6.20 26.07
N GLY A 143 9.06 5.16 25.56
CA GLY A 143 9.59 4.03 26.34
C GLY A 143 8.56 2.95 26.67
N LEU A 144 7.38 2.96 26.04
CA LEU A 144 6.41 1.88 26.22
C LEU A 144 6.86 0.64 25.44
N CYS A 145 6.60 -0.53 26.01
CA CYS A 145 7.01 -1.81 25.42
C CYS A 145 5.99 -2.93 25.71
N GLY A 146 6.13 -4.05 24.99
CA GLY A 146 5.36 -5.28 25.23
C GLY A 146 3.86 -5.07 25.26
N ASP A 147 3.20 -5.68 26.25
CA ASP A 147 1.73 -5.69 26.38
C ASP A 147 1.13 -4.28 26.53
N GLN A 148 1.84 -3.34 27.17
CA GLN A 148 1.33 -1.98 27.36
C GLN A 148 1.25 -1.25 26.01
N LEU A 149 2.32 -1.30 25.22
CA LEU A 149 2.34 -0.73 23.87
C LEU A 149 1.26 -1.36 22.99
N LEU A 150 1.15 -2.69 22.99
CA LEU A 150 0.14 -3.40 22.18
C LEU A 150 -1.29 -3.07 22.61
N SER A 151 -1.54 -2.95 23.91
CA SER A 151 -2.87 -2.58 24.44
C SER A 151 -3.25 -1.14 24.05
N THR A 152 -2.29 -0.21 24.06
CA THR A 152 -2.55 1.17 23.61
C THR A 152 -2.78 1.22 22.10
N LEU A 153 -2.03 0.46 21.30
CA LEU A 153 -2.30 0.36 19.87
C LEU A 153 -3.65 -0.26 19.56
N GLN A 154 -4.08 -1.27 20.34
CA GLN A 154 -5.42 -1.83 20.23
C GLN A 154 -6.49 -0.76 20.47
N GLN A 155 -6.31 0.11 21.47
CA GLN A 155 -7.23 1.21 21.72
C GLN A 155 -7.27 2.18 20.52
N VAL A 156 -6.12 2.54 19.95
CA VAL A 156 -6.08 3.38 18.73
C VAL A 156 -6.85 2.71 17.59
N LEU A 157 -6.59 1.42 17.32
CA LEU A 157 -7.30 0.66 16.29
C LEU A 157 -8.82 0.68 16.52
N GLU A 158 -9.27 0.46 17.75
CA GLU A 158 -10.69 0.42 18.09
C GLU A 158 -11.40 1.77 17.91
N HIS A 159 -10.70 2.88 18.13
CA HIS A 159 -11.26 4.23 18.01
C HIS A 159 -11.26 4.74 16.56
N GLU A 160 -10.23 4.41 15.79
CA GLU A 160 -10.07 4.94 14.43
C GLU A 160 -10.69 4.04 13.35
N ARG A 161 -10.94 2.75 13.63
CA ARG A 161 -11.59 1.86 12.66
C ARG A 161 -13.03 2.30 12.35
N GLN A 162 -13.39 2.25 11.07
CA GLN A 162 -14.76 2.58 10.62
C GLN A 162 -15.78 1.46 10.86
N SER A 163 -15.33 0.21 11.02
CA SER A 163 -16.18 -0.97 11.23
C SER A 163 -15.51 -1.96 12.17
N GLU A 164 -16.31 -2.74 12.90
CA GLU A 164 -15.82 -3.79 13.79
C GLU A 164 -15.14 -4.96 13.06
N GLU A 165 -15.40 -5.11 11.76
CA GLU A 165 -14.80 -6.13 10.90
C GLU A 165 -13.35 -5.80 10.51
N ILE A 166 -12.92 -4.55 10.70
CA ILE A 166 -11.56 -4.11 10.43
C ILE A 166 -10.64 -4.52 11.59
N PHE A 167 -9.55 -5.20 11.24
CA PHE A 167 -8.49 -5.61 12.14
C PHE A 167 -7.12 -5.34 11.52
N ALA A 168 -6.09 -5.31 12.37
CA ALA A 168 -4.70 -5.18 11.93
C ALA A 168 -3.85 -6.29 12.56
N THR A 169 -2.92 -6.84 11.79
CA THR A 169 -1.87 -7.72 12.30
C THR A 169 -0.58 -6.92 12.49
N LEU A 170 0.21 -7.26 13.51
CA LEU A 170 1.44 -6.54 13.84
C LEU A 170 2.53 -7.51 14.30
N CYS A 171 3.75 -7.29 13.82
CA CYS A 171 4.96 -7.93 14.31
C CYS A 171 5.97 -6.86 14.67
N THR A 172 6.57 -6.98 15.86
CA THR A 172 7.60 -6.09 16.35
C THR A 172 8.87 -6.86 16.68
N VAL A 173 10.02 -6.22 16.48
CA VAL A 173 11.33 -6.76 16.84
C VAL A 173 12.20 -5.66 17.44
N ASP A 174 12.86 -6.00 18.54
CA ASP A 174 13.81 -5.15 19.24
C ASP A 174 15.23 -5.71 19.04
N ILE A 175 16.13 -4.87 18.54
CA ILE A 175 17.52 -5.19 18.25
C ILE A 175 18.39 -4.40 19.22
N ALA A 176 18.97 -5.08 20.20
CA ALA A 176 19.87 -4.47 21.17
C ALA A 176 21.15 -3.94 20.49
N PRO A 177 21.78 -2.86 21.00
CA PRO A 177 23.03 -2.34 20.47
C PRO A 177 24.16 -3.37 20.61
N THR A 178 24.98 -3.50 19.57
CA THR A 178 26.12 -4.44 19.59
C THR A 178 27.26 -3.82 20.39
N GLY A 179 27.36 -4.12 21.69
CA GLY A 179 28.50 -3.71 22.52
C GLY A 179 28.22 -3.31 23.97
N ALA A 180 26.97 -3.20 24.40
CA ALA A 180 26.67 -2.93 25.81
C ALA A 180 26.63 -4.25 26.61
N ALA A 181 27.65 -4.48 27.45
CA ALA A 181 27.48 -5.39 28.58
C ALA A 181 26.35 -4.85 29.46
N PRO A 182 25.36 -5.66 29.88
CA PRO A 182 24.24 -5.18 30.66
C PRO A 182 24.69 -4.89 32.10
N ASP A 183 25.05 -3.64 32.39
CA ASP A 183 25.30 -3.15 33.76
C ASP A 183 24.02 -2.70 34.48
N SER A 184 22.84 -2.85 33.86
CA SER A 184 21.55 -2.64 34.51
C SER A 184 20.74 -3.92 34.49
N ALA A 185 20.23 -4.32 35.66
CA ALA A 185 19.42 -5.50 35.91
C ALA A 185 18.11 -5.52 35.11
N TRP A 186 18.20 -5.89 33.83
CA TRP A 186 17.12 -6.38 33.00
C TRP A 186 17.66 -7.60 32.25
N PRO A 187 16.97 -8.75 32.21
CA PRO A 187 17.49 -9.90 31.49
C PRO A 187 17.45 -9.63 29.98
N ALA A 188 18.61 -9.24 29.44
CA ALA A 188 18.86 -9.10 28.01
C ALA A 188 18.72 -10.48 27.33
N THR A 189 17.57 -10.73 26.72
CA THR A 189 17.42 -11.76 25.69
C THR A 189 17.54 -11.11 24.32
N PRO A 190 18.51 -11.50 23.48
CA PRO A 190 18.99 -10.70 22.33
C PRO A 190 18.04 -10.64 21.13
N HIS A 191 16.80 -11.11 21.25
CA HIS A 191 15.77 -11.03 20.22
C HIS A 191 14.42 -11.39 20.85
N ARG A 192 13.61 -10.39 21.19
CA ARG A 192 12.22 -10.62 21.56
C ARG A 192 11.37 -10.33 20.33
N CYS A 193 11.16 -11.34 19.49
CA CYS A 193 10.05 -11.29 18.55
C CYS A 193 8.77 -11.51 19.35
N TRP A 194 7.87 -10.54 19.35
CA TRP A 194 6.50 -10.74 19.80
C TRP A 194 5.64 -11.02 18.56
N PRO A 195 5.46 -12.29 18.15
CA PRO A 195 4.44 -12.61 17.15
C PRO A 195 3.08 -12.41 17.83
N ALA A 196 2.46 -11.25 17.58
CA ALA A 196 1.09 -11.01 17.96
C ALA A 196 0.21 -11.20 16.72
N THR A 197 -0.33 -12.40 16.53
CA THR A 197 -1.57 -12.55 15.76
C THR A 197 -2.69 -11.92 16.58
N ALA A 198 -2.86 -10.60 16.44
CA ALA A 198 -4.03 -9.90 16.94
C ALA A 198 -5.22 -10.18 16.01
N GLY A 199 -5.76 -11.40 16.09
CA GLY A 199 -7.17 -11.63 15.80
C GLY A 199 -7.95 -11.20 17.03
N LEU A 200 -8.15 -9.89 17.25
CA LEU A 200 -8.86 -9.38 18.41
C LEU A 200 -10.34 -9.18 18.09
N HIS A 201 -10.98 -10.21 17.56
CA HIS A 201 -12.25 -10.80 18.04
C HIS A 201 -12.64 -11.97 17.12
N GLY A 202 -12.88 -13.15 17.72
CA GLY A 202 -13.56 -14.26 17.04
C GLY A 202 -12.90 -15.64 17.03
N CYS A 203 -12.14 -16.07 18.05
CA CYS A 203 -12.05 -17.52 18.32
C CYS A 203 -11.68 -17.81 19.79
N SER A 204 -12.39 -18.78 20.36
CA SER A 204 -12.39 -19.19 21.77
C SER A 204 -11.01 -19.48 22.35
N ARG A 205 -10.82 -19.06 23.62
CA ARG A 205 -9.72 -19.41 24.53
C ARG A 205 -9.18 -20.82 24.28
N THR A 206 -7.92 -20.92 23.85
CA THR A 206 -7.03 -22.02 24.24
C THR A 206 -5.69 -21.44 24.66
N ARG A 207 -5.45 -21.51 25.97
CA ARG A 207 -4.22 -21.06 26.62
C ARG A 207 -3.21 -22.20 26.50
N THR A 208 -2.41 -22.22 25.44
CA THR A 208 -1.33 -23.20 25.31
C THR A 208 -0.07 -22.62 25.95
N ALA A 209 0.13 -22.96 27.22
CA ALA A 209 1.41 -22.76 27.89
C ALA A 209 2.47 -23.65 27.22
N ALA A 210 3.28 -23.09 26.33
CA ALA A 210 4.49 -23.76 25.85
C ALA A 210 5.58 -23.64 26.94
N ARG A 211 5.53 -24.58 27.88
CA ARG A 211 6.65 -24.94 28.74
C ARG A 211 7.92 -25.09 27.90
N ARG A 212 9.03 -24.54 28.42
CA ARG A 212 10.38 -24.94 28.05
C ARG A 212 10.51 -26.47 28.12
N SER A 213 10.78 -27.11 26.99
CA SER A 213 11.60 -28.33 26.88
C SER A 213 11.48 -28.89 25.46
N GLY A 214 12.59 -29.41 24.91
CA GLY A 214 12.52 -30.38 23.83
C GLY A 214 13.05 -29.91 22.49
N CYS A 215 14.33 -30.17 22.31
CA CYS A 215 14.98 -30.42 21.02
C CYS A 215 14.08 -31.28 20.10
N CYS A 216 13.71 -30.77 18.93
CA CYS A 216 13.17 -31.57 17.83
C CYS A 216 13.96 -31.25 16.57
N ARG A 217 15.00 -32.05 16.34
CA ARG A 217 15.64 -32.22 15.03
C ARG A 217 14.67 -33.03 14.16
N ALA A 218 14.46 -32.63 12.92
CA ALA A 218 14.00 -33.51 11.85
C ALA A 218 14.52 -33.05 10.47
N PRO A 219 14.64 -33.96 9.49
CA PRO A 219 15.62 -33.89 8.41
C PRO A 219 15.03 -33.50 7.03
N GLY A 220 15.89 -32.94 6.18
CA GLY A 220 15.95 -33.18 4.73
C GLY A 220 14.75 -32.81 3.84
N GLY A 221 14.88 -31.75 3.03
CA GLY A 221 13.96 -31.55 1.89
C GLY A 221 13.97 -30.20 1.16
N ARG A 222 15.11 -29.82 0.55
CA ARG A 222 15.27 -28.97 -0.67
C ARG A 222 14.60 -27.56 -0.79
N GLY A 223 15.46 -26.52 -0.66
CA GLY A 223 15.45 -25.23 -1.40
C GLY A 223 14.58 -24.10 -0.80
N ALA A 224 15.08 -22.92 -0.41
CA ALA A 224 16.10 -22.09 -1.03
C ALA A 224 17.01 -21.37 0.00
N ARG A 225 18.28 -21.24 -0.40
CA ARG A 225 19.41 -20.65 0.30
C ARG A 225 19.46 -19.14 0.00
N TRP A 226 19.65 -18.29 1.02
CA TRP A 226 20.07 -16.91 0.82
C TRP A 226 21.45 -16.72 1.45
N SER A 227 22.45 -16.56 0.59
CA SER A 227 23.78 -16.04 0.94
C SER A 227 23.92 -14.68 0.29
N TRP A 228 24.42 -13.69 1.02
CA TRP A 228 25.28 -12.67 0.41
C TRP A 228 26.52 -12.50 1.27
N ALA A 229 27.65 -12.72 0.59
CA ALA A 229 29.00 -12.55 1.09
C ALA A 229 29.34 -11.06 1.13
N GLY A 230 30.09 -10.66 2.15
CA GLY A 230 30.77 -9.38 2.19
C GLY A 230 31.90 -9.32 1.17
N SER A 231 32.08 -8.14 0.60
CA SER A 231 33.35 -7.60 0.07
C SER A 231 33.15 -6.08 0.13
N GLY A 232 33.93 -5.27 0.83
CA GLY A 232 35.33 -5.38 1.21
C GLY A 232 36.08 -4.26 0.51
N ALA A 233 36.19 -3.11 1.18
CA ALA A 233 37.29 -2.14 1.15
C ALA A 233 37.03 -1.08 2.22
#